data_AF-A0A258KH89-F1
#
_entry.id   AF-A0A258KH89-F1
#
_cell.length_a   1.000
_cell.length_b   1.000
_cell.length_c   1.000
_cell.angle_alpha   90.00
_cell.angle_beta   90.00
_cell.angle_gamma   90.00
#
_symmetry.space_group_name_H-M   'P 1'
#
loop_
_entity.id
_entity.type
_entity.pdbx_description
1 polymer ?
#
loop_
_entity_poly.entity_id
_entity_poly.type
_entity_poly.pdbx_seq_one_letter_code
_entity_poly.pdbx_strand_id
1 'polypeptide(L)' 'MNQKKQQCSESFKRHVVDQVNSGAMSKEEARRRYGIKSKSGILTWQRNYEKYGRCSLN' A
#
# COMPACT_ATOMS: atom_id res chain seq x y z
N MET A 1 18.56 8.54 -16.98
CA MET A 1 17.56 7.59 -16.45
C MET A 1 17.37 7.86 -14.97
N ASN A 2 16.26 8.51 -14.59
CA ASN A 2 16.08 9.12 -13.26
C ASN A 2 15.25 8.20 -12.35
N GLN A 3 15.79 7.01 -12.01
CA GLN A 3 15.11 6.02 -11.16
C GLN A 3 15.68 6.04 -9.72
N LYS A 4 15.45 7.10 -8.94
CA LYS A 4 15.87 7.10 -7.51
C LYS A 4 14.87 7.68 -6.51
N LYS A 5 13.59 7.87 -6.88
CA LYS A 5 12.54 8.34 -5.94
C LYS A 5 11.33 7.41 -5.76
N GLN A 6 11.18 6.35 -6.56
CA GLN A 6 9.96 5.52 -6.54
C GLN A 6 10.04 4.26 -5.67
N GLN A 7 11.23 3.67 -5.49
CA GLN A 7 11.40 2.42 -4.72
C GLN A 7 10.98 2.52 -3.25
N CYS A 8 11.15 3.69 -2.62
CA CYS A 8 10.73 3.87 -1.22
C CYS A 8 9.19 3.82 -1.07
N SER A 9 8.46 4.18 -2.12
CA SER A 9 6.99 4.20 -2.08
C SER A 9 6.36 2.83 -2.28
N GLU A 10 6.99 1.91 -3.02
CA GLU A 10 6.41 0.60 -3.32
C GLU A 10 6.52 -0.39 -2.17
N SER A 11 7.72 -0.51 -1.59
CA SER A 11 7.96 -1.39 -0.44
C SER A 11 7.11 -0.96 0.75
N PHE A 12 6.94 0.35 0.90
CA PHE A 12 6.02 0.92 1.88
C PHE A 12 4.56 0.54 1.60
N LYS A 13 4.05 0.78 0.39
CA LYS A 13 2.67 0.39 0.00
C LYS A 13 2.43 -1.11 0.21
N ARG A 14 3.40 -1.96 -0.16
CA ARG A 14 3.36 -3.40 0.08
C ARG A 14 3.25 -3.71 1.56
N HIS A 15 4.10 -3.13 2.39
CA HIS A 15 4.08 -3.36 3.83
C HIS A 15 2.74 -2.96 4.46
N VAL A 16 2.18 -1.82 4.05
CA VAL A 16 0.86 -1.37 4.51
C VAL A 16 -0.23 -2.36 4.10
N VAL A 17 -0.27 -2.80 2.84
CA VAL A 17 -1.30 -3.72 2.35
C VAL A 17 -1.15 -5.11 2.98
N ASP A 18 0.07 -5.60 3.18
CA ASP A 18 0.33 -6.90 3.81
C ASP A 18 -0.18 -6.90 5.27
N GLN A 19 0.11 -5.85 6.04
CA GLN A 19 -0.42 -5.65 7.40
C GLN A 19 -1.96 -5.60 7.43
N VAL A 20 -2.57 -4.93 6.45
CA VAL A 20 -4.04 -4.83 6.34
C VAL A 20 -4.66 -6.17 5.93
N ASN A 21 -4.02 -6.91 5.03
CA ASN A 21 -4.50 -8.19 4.52
C ASN A 21 -4.33 -9.33 5.53
N SER A 22 -3.25 -9.29 6.32
CA SER A 22 -3.03 -10.19 7.46
C SER A 22 -3.97 -9.93 8.64
N GLY A 23 -4.79 -8.88 8.59
CA GLY A 23 -5.70 -8.50 9.68
C GLY A 23 -5.00 -7.85 10.87
N ALA A 24 -3.69 -7.58 10.79
CA ALA A 24 -2.92 -6.90 11.82
C ALA A 24 -3.27 -5.41 11.93
N MET A 25 -3.85 -4.82 10.87
CA MET A 25 -4.18 -3.40 10.82
C MET A 25 -5.47 -3.12 10.04
N SER A 26 -6.33 -2.24 10.53
CA SER A 26 -7.48 -1.75 9.76
C SER A 26 -7.07 -0.68 8.74
N LYS A 27 -7.83 -0.52 7.66
CA LYS A 27 -7.63 0.54 6.64
C LYS A 27 -7.60 1.94 7.27
N GLU A 28 -8.41 2.15 8.30
CA GLU A 28 -8.50 3.43 9.01
C GLU A 28 -7.29 3.68 9.90
N GLU A 29 -6.77 2.61 10.52
CA GLU A 29 -5.54 2.65 11.30
C GLU A 29 -4.33 2.90 10.41
N ALA A 30 -4.24 2.19 9.27
CA ALA A 30 -3.22 2.45 8.26
C ALA A 30 -3.26 3.91 7.79
N ARG A 31 -4.46 4.47 7.57
CA ARG A 31 -4.60 5.87 7.17
C ARG A 31 -4.03 6.83 8.22
N ARG A 32 -4.35 6.61 9.50
CA ARG A 32 -3.88 7.44 10.62
C ARG A 32 -2.38 7.28 10.85
N ARG A 33 -1.90 6.05 10.93
CA ARG A 33 -0.52 5.70 11.25
C ARG A 33 0.47 6.12 10.17
N TYR A 34 0.06 6.00 8.91
CA TYR A 34 0.90 6.33 7.74
C TYR A 34 0.59 7.69 7.12
N GLY A 35 -0.37 8.45 7.67
CA GLY A 35 -0.71 9.79 7.17
C GLY A 35 -1.23 9.81 5.73
N ILE A 36 -1.91 8.74 5.30
CA ILE A 36 -2.38 8.62 3.92
C ILE A 36 -3.55 9.59 3.72
N LYS A 37 -3.32 10.64 2.93
CA LYS A 37 -4.30 11.74 2.74
C LYS A 37 -5.63 11.31 2.14
N SER A 38 -5.69 10.18 1.42
CA SER A 38 -6.91 9.79 0.70
C SER A 38 -7.29 8.33 0.93
N LYS A 39 -8.55 8.10 1.34
CA LYS A 39 -9.16 6.76 1.51
C LYS A 39 -9.03 5.91 0.24
N SER A 40 -9.05 6.56 -0.92
CA SER A 40 -8.98 5.93 -2.24
C SER A 40 -7.63 5.25 -2.50
N GLY A 41 -6.54 5.74 -1.90
CA GLY A 41 -5.20 5.19 -2.13
C GLY A 41 -5.04 3.77 -1.59
N ILE A 42 -5.47 3.55 -0.35
CA ILE A 42 -5.40 2.23 0.31
C ILE A 42 -6.30 1.23 -0.43
N LEU A 43 -7.51 1.64 -0.81
CA LEU A 43 -8.45 0.82 -1.57
C LEU A 43 -7.87 0.37 -2.91
N THR A 44 -7.22 1.26 -3.65
CA THR A 44 -6.56 0.92 -4.91
C THR A 44 -5.37 -0.03 -4.70
N TRP A 45 -4.56 0.19 -3.65
CA TRP A 45 -3.45 -0.72 -3.35
C TRP A 45 -3.94 -2.12 -2.95
N GLN A 46 -5.03 -2.18 -2.17
CA GLN A 46 -5.67 -3.45 -1.79
C GLN A 46 -6.18 -4.20 -3.02
N ARG A 47 -6.93 -3.51 -3.89
CA ARG A 47 -7.46 -4.11 -5.13
C ARG A 47 -6.34 -4.57 -6.07
N ASN A 48 -5.28 -3.79 -6.21
CA ASN A 48 -4.15 -4.20 -7.04
C ASN A 48 -3.45 -5.42 -6.45
N TYR A 49 -3.22 -5.46 -5.13
CA TYR A 49 -2.60 -6.60 -4.45
C TYR A 49 -3.45 -7.88 -4.57
N GLU A 50 -4.78 -7.77 -4.47
CA GLU A 50 -5.70 -8.90 -4.67
C GLU A 50 -5.72 -9.36 -6.14
N LYS A 51 -5.67 -8.41 -7.08
CA LYS A 51 -5.79 -8.69 -8.52
C LYS A 51 -4.51 -9.19 -9.19
N TYR A 52 -3.33 -8.68 -8.82
CA TYR A 52 -2.06 -9.13 -9.42
C TYR A 52 -1.06 -9.69 -8.39
N GLY A 53 -1.51 -9.98 -7.17
CA GLY A 53 -0.67 -10.53 -6.11
C GLY A 53 0.43 -9.56 -5.65
N ARG A 54 1.46 -10.11 -4.98
CA ARG A 54 2.62 -9.36 -4.46
C ARG A 54 3.40 -8.54 -5.52
N CYS A 55 3.14 -8.78 -6.81
CA CYS A 55 3.85 -8.16 -7.94
C CYS A 55 3.14 -6.93 -8.53
N SER A 56 1.97 -6.52 -8.02
CA SER A 56 1.07 -5.57 -8.69
C SER A 56 1.36 -4.07 -8.51
N LEU A 57 2.28 -3.67 -7.65
CA LEU A 57 2.41 -2.27 -7.20
C LEU A 57 3.42 -1.45 -8.01
N ASN A 58 3.47 -1.73 -9.33
CA ASN A 58 4.30 -1.04 -10.34
C ASN A 58 3.64 0.27 -10.78
#